data_AF-A0A952VJK1-F1
#
_entry.id   AF-A0A952VJK1-F1
#
_cell.length_a   1.000
_cell.length_b   1.000
_cell.length_c   1.000
_cell.angle_alpha   90.00
_cell.angle_beta   90.00
_cell.angle_gamma   90.00
#
_symmetry.space_group_name_H-M   'P 1'
#
loop_
_entity.id
_entity.type
_entity.pdbx_description
1 polymer ?
#
loop_
_entity_poly.entity_id
_entity_poly.type
_entity_poly.pdbx_seq_one_letter_code
_entity_poly.pdbx_strand_id
1 'polypeptide(L)'
;MHSEPIVQPIAAMIALAGFVVAILGGLAVDNSGIIVLQRGLLAMAFCYAVGMAIGWSANIAIIEFLEDYRDQRPVRQQEALDLHRELDRVFADSAS
;
A
#
# COMPACT_ATOMS: atom_id res chain seq x y z
N MET A 1 12.86 2.55 -11.21
CA MET A 1 11.67 2.97 -10.45
C MET A 1 11.33 1.83 -9.49
N HIS A 2 11.93 1.83 -8.29
CA HIS A 2 11.59 0.88 -7.24
C HIS A 2 10.29 1.35 -6.61
N SER A 3 9.18 0.72 -6.99
CA SER A 3 7.91 0.91 -6.29
C SER A 3 8.04 0.21 -4.94
N GLU A 4 8.45 0.94 -3.90
CA GLU A 4 8.44 0.40 -2.54
C GLU A 4 7.02 -0.10 -2.23
N PRO A 5 6.87 -1.36 -1.77
CA PRO A 5 5.55 -1.94 -1.57
C PRO A 5 4.81 -1.16 -0.48
N ILE A 6 3.75 -0.46 -0.88
CA ILE A 6 2.86 0.36 -0.02
C ILE A 6 2.31 -0.44 1.19
N VAL A 7 2.38 -1.78 1.12
CA VAL A 7 2.06 -2.70 2.20
C VAL A 7 2.82 -2.40 3.49
N GLN A 8 4.11 -2.06 3.40
CA GLN A 8 4.97 -1.88 4.58
C GLN A 8 4.53 -0.72 5.49
N PRO A 9 4.31 0.51 4.97
CA PRO A 9 3.85 1.62 5.81
C PRO A 9 2.45 1.37 6.41
N ILE A 10 1.54 0.75 5.65
CA ILE A 10 0.19 0.42 6.14
C ILE A 10 0.28 -0.58 7.31
N ALA A 11 1.05 -1.66 7.14
CA ALA A 11 1.23 -2.65 8.19
C ALA A 11 1.90 -2.06 9.44
N ALA A 12 2.89 -1.18 9.26
CA ALA A 12 3.56 -0.49 10.36
C ALA A 12 2.61 0.41 11.15
N MET A 13 1.76 1.20 10.48
CA MET A 13 0.79 2.08 11.14
C MET A 13 -0.26 1.29 11.94
N ILE A 14 -0.78 0.20 11.38
CA ILE A 14 -1.76 -0.67 12.05
C ILE A 14 -1.13 -1.34 13.28
N ALA A 15 0.10 -1.85 13.15
CA ALA A 15 0.83 -2.47 14.26
C ALA A 15 1.05 -1.49 15.43
N LEU A 16 1.44 -0.25 15.11
CA LEU A 16 1.71 0.79 16.11
C LEU A 16 0.43 1.23 16.81
N ALA A 17 -0.67 1.41 16.06
CA ALA A 17 -1.97 1.73 16.65
C ALA A 17 -2.45 0.61 17.61
N GLY A 18 -2.33 -0.66 17.21
CA GLY A 18 -2.68 -1.80 18.05
C GLY A 18 -1.82 -1.89 19.32
N PHE A 19 -0.53 -1.63 19.21
CA PHE A 19 0.39 -1.56 20.35
C PHE A 19 -0.01 -0.48 21.36
N VAL A 20 -0.32 0.73 20.89
CA VAL A 20 -0.75 1.85 21.74
C VAL A 20 -2.04 1.51 22.48
N VAL A 21 -3.03 0.95 21.79
CA VAL A 21 -4.31 0.54 22.42
C VAL A 21 -4.07 -0.53 23.48
N ALA A 22 -3.20 -1.50 23.23
CA ALA A 22 -2.87 -2.55 24.20
C ALA A 22 -2.15 -2.01 25.45
N ILE A 23 -1.24 -1.04 25.28
CA ILE A 23 -0.58 -0.36 26.41
C ILE A 23 -1.60 0.43 27.23
N LEU A 24 -2.43 1.25 26.57
CA LEU A 24 -3.42 2.09 27.27
C LEU A 24 -4.44 1.23 28.03
N GLY A 25 -4.94 0.16 27.40
CA GLY A 25 -5.85 -0.78 28.05
C GLY A 25 -5.19 -1.57 29.19
N GLY A 26 -3.92 -1.94 29.06
CA GLY A 26 -3.19 -2.67 30.10
C GLY A 26 -2.87 -1.81 31.32
N LEU A 27 -2.50 -0.54 31.11
CA LEU A 27 -2.23 0.43 32.18
C LEU A 27 -3.51 0.86 32.91
N ALA A 28 -4.66 0.92 32.23
CA ALA A 28 -5.94 1.28 32.84
C ALA A 28 -6.42 0.28 33.92
N VAL A 29 -5.82 -0.91 34.00
CA VAL A 29 -6.19 -1.98 34.93
C VAL A 29 -5.15 -2.14 36.07
N ASP A 30 -4.24 -1.18 36.25
CA ASP A 30 -3.18 -1.20 37.28
C ASP A 30 -2.31 -2.48 37.26
N ASN A 31 -2.19 -3.11 36.10
CA ASN A 31 -1.30 -4.26 35.93
C ASN A 31 0.17 -3.83 36.01
N SER A 32 1.03 -4.74 36.50
CA SER A 32 2.48 -4.56 36.45
C SER A 32 2.94 -4.20 35.03
N GLY A 33 3.75 -3.15 34.91
CA GLY A 33 4.22 -2.63 33.61
C GLY A 33 4.90 -3.68 32.75
N ILE A 34 5.56 -4.68 33.35
CA ILE A 34 6.18 -5.81 32.63
C ILE A 34 5.14 -6.67 31.92
N ILE A 35 4.01 -6.95 32.57
CA ILE A 35 2.91 -7.76 32.01
C ILE A 35 2.24 -7.00 30.86
N VAL A 36 2.05 -5.69 31.02
CA VAL A 36 1.48 -4.82 29.98
C VAL A 36 2.40 -4.77 28.76
N LEU A 37 3.71 -4.63 28.96
CA LEU A 37 4.68 -4.58 27.87
C LEU A 37 4.69 -5.89 27.07
N GLN A 38 4.65 -7.04 27.75
CA GLN A 38 4.62 -8.35 27.08
C GLN A 38 3.35 -8.53 26.24
N ARG A 39 2.19 -8.15 26.78
CA ARG A 39 0.90 -8.18 26.05
C ARG A 39 0.88 -7.20 24.88
N GLY A 40 1.45 -6.01 25.06
CA GLY A 40 1.62 -5.01 24.00
C GLY A 40 2.46 -5.55 22.85
N LEU A 41 3.60 -6.19 23.14
CA LEU A 41 4.47 -6.78 22.12
C LEU A 41 3.75 -7.88 21.31
N LEU A 42 2.99 -8.74 21.99
CA LEU A 42 2.18 -9.77 21.33
C LEU A 42 1.08 -9.16 20.46
N ALA A 43 0.39 -8.13 20.95
CA ALA A 43 -0.60 -7.40 20.17
C ALA A 43 0.02 -6.73 18.94
N MET A 44 1.20 -6.13 19.08
CA MET A 44 1.95 -5.53 17.96
C MET A 44 2.27 -6.57 16.88
N ALA A 45 2.78 -7.74 17.27
CA ALA A 45 3.07 -8.81 16.32
C ALA A 45 1.80 -9.30 15.59
N PHE A 46 0.69 -9.45 16.32
CA PHE A 46 -0.58 -9.85 15.73
C PHE A 46 -1.14 -8.78 14.78
N CYS A 47 -1.17 -7.52 15.21
CA CYS A 47 -1.63 -6.40 14.38
C CYS A 47 -0.75 -6.19 13.15
N TYR A 48 0.56 -6.46 13.24
CA TYR A 48 1.45 -6.44 12.09
C TYR A 48 1.09 -7.53 11.07
N ALA A 49 0.85 -8.76 11.53
CA ALA A 49 0.41 -9.85 10.65
C ALA A 49 -0.93 -9.53 9.97
N VAL A 50 -1.88 -8.96 10.71
CA VAL A 50 -3.17 -8.51 10.17
C VAL A 50 -2.98 -7.37 9.15
N GLY A 51 -2.14 -6.38 9.47
CA GLY A 51 -1.83 -5.27 8.57
C GLY A 51 -1.18 -5.73 7.25
N MET A 52 -0.32 -6.74 7.29
CA MET A 52 0.24 -7.37 6.09
C MET A 52 -0.84 -8.07 5.26
N ALA A 53 -1.74 -8.83 5.89
CA ALA A 53 -2.83 -9.50 5.18
C ALA A 53 -3.75 -8.48 4.48
N ILE A 54 -4.07 -7.38 5.17
CA ILE A 54 -4.86 -6.28 4.62
C ILE A 54 -4.13 -5.64 3.43
N GLY A 55 -2.86 -5.25 3.60
CA GLY A 55 -2.10 -4.62 2.52
C GLY A 55 -1.89 -5.53 1.31
N TRP A 56 -1.83 -6.85 1.51
CA TRP A 56 -1.81 -7.81 0.41
C TRP A 56 -3.14 -7.87 -0.34
N SER A 57 -4.26 -8.00 0.39
CA SER A 57 -5.60 -7.99 -0.20
C SER A 57 -5.91 -6.69 -0.96
N ALA A 58 -5.49 -5.55 -0.43
CA ALA A 58 -5.63 -4.25 -1.08
C ALA A 58 -4.85 -4.18 -2.40
N ASN A 59 -3.61 -4.71 -2.46
CA ASN A 59 -2.86 -4.76 -3.72
C ASN A 59 -3.57 -5.59 -4.78
N ILE A 60 -4.12 -6.75 -4.39
CA ILE A 60 -4.86 -7.61 -5.32
C ILE A 60 -6.07 -6.85 -5.87
N ALA A 61 -6.87 -6.22 -5.00
CA ALA A 61 -8.04 -5.46 -5.41
C ALA A 61 -7.68 -4.25 -6.30
N ILE A 62 -6.57 -3.57 -6.02
CA ILE A 62 -6.10 -2.44 -6.84
C ILE A 62 -5.64 -2.93 -8.22
N ILE A 63 -4.92 -4.04 -8.30
CA ILE A 63 -4.46 -4.61 -9.58
C ILE A 63 -5.67 -5.02 -10.42
N GLU A 64 -6.63 -5.73 -9.82
CA GLU A 64 -7.85 -6.15 -10.50
C GLU A 64 -8.69 -4.95 -10.97
N PHE A 65 -8.83 -3.92 -10.12
CA PHE A 65 -9.49 -2.69 -10.50
C PHE A 65 -8.77 -1.93 -11.62
N LEU A 66 -7.43 -1.88 -11.60
CA LEU A 66 -6.64 -1.25 -12.66
C LEU A 66 -6.75 -1.99 -13.98
N GLU A 67 -6.78 -3.33 -13.95
CA GLU A 67 -6.97 -4.16 -15.13
C GLU A 67 -8.36 -3.95 -15.74
N ASP A 68 -9.41 -4.01 -14.92
CA ASP A 68 -10.79 -3.76 -15.36
C ASP A 68 -10.96 -2.33 -15.88
N TYR A 69 -10.37 -1.34 -15.19
CA TYR A 69 -10.41 0.06 -15.65
C TYR A 69 -9.66 0.27 -16.97
N ARG A 70 -8.57 -0.47 -17.20
CA ARG A 70 -7.82 -0.44 -18.47
C ARG A 70 -8.62 -1.07 -19.59
N ASP A 71 -9.30 -2.18 -19.33
CA ASP A 71 -10.10 -2.90 -20.32
C ASP A 71 -11.35 -2.09 -20.75
N GLN A 72 -11.95 -1.35 -19.81
CA GLN A 72 -13.10 -0.48 -20.08
C GLN A 72 -12.76 0.82 -20.82
N ARG A 73 -11.48 1.24 -20.85
CA ARG A 73 -11.06 2.51 -21.50
C ARG A 73 -9.80 2.34 -22.38
N PRO A 74 -9.84 1.51 -23.44
CA PRO A 74 -8.68 1.29 -24.32
C PRO A 74 -8.29 2.54 -25.13
N VAL A 75 -9.20 3.51 -25.31
CA VAL A 75 -9.02 4.67 -26.19
C VAL A 75 -7.87 5.58 -25.75
N ARG A 76 -7.68 5.80 -24.44
CA ARG A 76 -6.59 6.67 -23.93
C ARG A 76 -5.20 6.08 -24.15
N GLN A 77 -5.06 4.75 -24.23
CA GLN A 77 -3.78 4.13 -24.56
C GLN A 77 -3.45 4.30 -26.04
N GLN A 78 -4.44 4.22 -26.91
CA GLN A 78 -4.25 4.47 -28.34
C GLN A 78 -3.89 5.93 -28.59
N GLU A 79 -4.60 6.88 -27.98
CA GLU A 79 -4.27 8.31 -28.07
C GLU A 79 -2.85 8.61 -27.58
N ALA A 80 -2.40 8.00 -26.48
CA ALA A 80 -1.04 8.18 -25.98
C ALA A 80 0.03 7.61 -26.93
N LEU A 81 -0.23 6.44 -27.55
CA LEU A 81 0.67 5.82 -28.51
C LEU A 81 0.72 6.59 -29.84
N ASP A 82 -0.42 7.09 -30.29
CA ASP A 82 -0.52 7.86 -31.53
C ASP A 82 0.16 9.22 -31.38
N LEU A 83 -0.01 9.90 -30.23
CA LEU A 83 0.73 11.13 -29.91
C LEU A 83 2.24 10.89 -29.89
N HIS A 84 2.69 9.74 -29.35
CA HIS A 84 4.11 9.41 -29.31
C HIS A 84 4.68 9.16 -30.71
N ARG A 85 3.97 8.44 -31.57
CA ARG A 85 4.33 8.26 -32.98
C ARG A 85 4.37 9.59 -33.75
N GLU A 86 3.43 10.48 -33.48
CA GLU A 86 3.35 11.78 -34.13
C GLU A 86 4.53 12.66 -33.72
N LEU A 87 4.90 12.63 -32.43
CA LEU A 87 6.08 13.32 -31.92
C LEU A 87 7.38 12.81 -32.57
N ASP A 88 7.53 11.49 -32.70
CA ASP A 88 8.68 10.87 -33.39
C ASP A 88 8.79 11.30 -34.85
N ARG A 89 7.65 11.41 -35.56
CA ARG A 89 7.63 11.91 -36.94
C ARG A 89 8.07 13.36 -37.03
N VAL A 90 7.57 14.23 -36.15
CA VAL A 90 7.94 15.65 -36.12
C VAL A 90 9.43 15.83 -35.83
N PHE A 91 9.98 15.05 -34.90
CA PHE A 91 11.42 15.08 -34.61
C PHE A 91 12.28 14.58 -35.77
N ALA A 92 11.83 13.55 -36.50
CA ALA A 92 12.53 13.07 -37.69
C ALA A 92 12.57 14.11 -38.82
N ASP A 93 11.46 14.82 -39.03
CA ASP A 93 11.36 15.89 -40.05
C ASP A 93 12.17 17.15 -39.68
N SER A 94 12.37 17.40 -38.38
CA SER A 94 13.15 18.53 -37.88
C SER A 94 14.67 18.33 -37.98
N ALA A 95 15.12 17.09 -38.23
CA ALA A 95 16.54 16.72 -38.29
C ALA A 95 17.11 16.65 -39.72
N SER A 96 16.27 16.84 -40.74
CA SER A 96 16.63 16.90 -42.17
C SER A 96 16.62 18.33 -42.70
#